data_AF-A0AAE0KQ24-F1
#
_entry.id   AF-A0AAE0KQ24-F1
#
_cell.length_a   1.000
_cell.length_b   1.000
_cell.length_c   1.000
_cell.angle_alpha   90.00
_cell.angle_beta   90.00
_cell.angle_gamma   90.00
#
_symmetry.space_group_name_H-M   'P 1'
#
loop_
_entity.id
_entity.type
_entity.pdbx_description
1 polymer ?
#
loop_
_entity_poly.entity_id
_entity_poly.type
_entity_poly.pdbx_seq_one_letter_code
_entity_poly.pdbx_strand_id
1 'polypeptide(L)'
;MERLRVLHQTCTGMAFLHSFQPPILHRDLKSSNVLVDTGLRCKICDFGLSRSQGSSMTNTLGTVQWSSPEMLRQEDVTPASDVYSFGVLIWELLTHRVPYDEMNSLNVAVQVAYHGMRLPIPPNCPSKADELMQRCWEEDPAKRPSFSDILDQLQLFQACDLLLTNSSQEREKSTIDSNRSREILIQSPMQAAPAGLDVGEMSSPVG
;
A
#
# COMPACT_ATOMS: atom_id res chain seq x y z
N MET A 1 -2.25 5.31 -8.16
CA MET A 1 -2.01 6.77 -8.21
C MET A 1 -2.34 7.48 -6.89
N GLU A 2 -3.58 7.44 -6.40
CA GLU A 2 -4.00 8.25 -5.23
C GLU A 2 -3.33 7.86 -3.91
N ARG A 3 -3.30 6.56 -3.56
CA ARG A 3 -2.64 6.05 -2.34
C ARG A 3 -1.16 6.42 -2.26
N LEU A 4 -0.45 6.30 -3.38
CA LEU A 4 0.98 6.64 -3.49
C LEU A 4 1.21 8.14 -3.25
N ARG A 5 0.32 9.00 -3.73
CA ARG A 5 0.39 10.43 -3.49
C ARG A 5 0.15 10.79 -2.02
N VAL A 6 -0.75 10.07 -1.33
CA VAL A 6 -0.98 10.22 0.11
C VAL A 6 0.25 9.78 0.91
N LEU A 7 0.79 8.60 0.60
CA LEU A 7 2.01 8.07 1.22
C LEU A 7 3.20 9.01 1.05
N HIS A 8 3.42 9.50 -0.18
CA HIS A 8 4.52 10.41 -0.46
C HIS A 8 4.40 11.70 0.34
N GLN A 9 3.24 12.37 0.33
CA GLN A 9 3.06 13.63 1.07
C GLN A 9 3.15 13.44 2.59
N THR A 10 2.62 12.34 3.11
CA THR A 10 2.75 11.98 4.54
C THR A 10 4.21 11.76 4.90
N CYS A 11 4.93 11.00 4.09
CA CYS A 11 6.36 10.76 4.24
C CYS A 11 7.17 12.07 4.18
N THR A 12 6.83 12.99 3.26
CA THR A 12 7.45 14.31 3.16
C THR A 12 7.25 15.14 4.43
N GLY A 13 6.03 15.16 4.96
CA GLY A 13 5.72 15.88 6.20
C GLY A 13 6.49 15.31 7.39
N MET A 14 6.57 13.99 7.51
CA MET A 14 7.33 13.33 8.58
C MET A 14 8.84 13.55 8.47
N ALA A 15 9.40 13.46 7.24
CA ALA A 15 10.80 13.78 6.98
C ALA A 15 11.14 15.22 7.40
N PHE A 16 10.22 16.16 7.16
CA PHE A 16 10.37 17.55 7.62
C PHE A 16 10.44 17.65 9.15
N LEU A 17 9.54 16.99 9.89
CA LEU A 17 9.57 16.99 11.36
C LEU A 17 10.86 16.37 11.93
N HIS A 18 11.35 15.33 11.29
CA HIS A 18 12.58 14.64 11.71
C HIS A 18 13.86 15.39 11.30
N SER A 19 13.77 16.38 10.41
CA SER A 19 14.90 17.21 9.99
C SER A 19 15.31 18.28 11.02
N PHE A 20 14.48 18.53 12.04
CA PHE A 20 14.79 19.47 13.12
C PHE A 20 15.92 18.96 14.02
N GLN A 21 16.61 19.87 14.72
CA GLN A 21 17.64 19.53 15.69
C GLN A 21 17.29 20.14 17.07
N PRO A 22 16.90 19.32 18.06
CA PRO A 22 16.64 17.87 17.99
C PRO A 22 15.39 17.51 17.15
N PRO A 23 15.30 16.26 16.62
CA PRO A 23 14.15 15.82 15.84
C PRO A 23 12.82 15.98 16.58
N ILE A 24 11.77 16.37 15.86
CA ILE A 24 10.40 16.42 16.40
C ILE A 24 9.71 15.09 16.11
N LEU A 25 9.42 14.32 17.15
CA LEU A 25 8.72 13.03 17.05
C LEU A 25 7.22 13.28 17.07
N HIS A 26 6.46 12.65 16.15
CA HIS A 26 5.01 12.81 16.09
C HIS A 26 4.30 12.05 17.21
N ARG A 27 4.64 10.77 17.41
CA ARG A 27 4.18 9.85 18.46
C ARG A 27 2.71 9.41 18.40
N ASP A 28 1.93 9.91 17.46
CA ASP A 28 0.57 9.41 17.18
C ASP A 28 0.25 9.46 15.67
N LEU A 29 1.19 9.01 14.83
CA LEU A 29 0.97 8.98 13.39
C LEU A 29 0.00 7.84 13.03
N LYS A 30 -1.13 8.19 12.43
CA LYS A 30 -2.20 7.27 12.01
C LYS A 30 -3.05 7.92 10.92
N SER A 31 -3.88 7.15 10.22
CA SER A 31 -4.74 7.67 9.14
C SER A 31 -5.61 8.85 9.56
N SER A 32 -6.22 8.80 10.75
CA SER A 32 -7.09 9.88 11.24
C SER A 32 -6.35 11.21 11.48
N ASN A 33 -5.02 11.15 11.60
CA ASN A 33 -4.13 12.29 11.79
C ASN A 33 -3.47 12.75 10.48
N VAL A 34 -3.92 12.21 9.33
CA VAL A 34 -3.55 12.65 7.98
C VAL A 34 -4.79 13.22 7.30
N LEU A 35 -4.89 14.54 7.27
CA LEU A 35 -6.00 15.25 6.63
C LEU A 35 -5.77 15.31 5.12
N VAL A 36 -6.79 14.99 4.33
CA VAL A 36 -6.74 15.02 2.87
C VAL A 36 -7.84 15.94 2.35
N ASP A 37 -7.47 16.92 1.51
CA ASP A 37 -8.44 17.81 0.86
C ASP A 37 -8.87 17.33 -0.54
N THR A 38 -9.81 18.05 -1.17
CA THR A 38 -10.35 17.73 -2.50
C THR A 38 -9.31 17.72 -3.62
N GLY A 39 -8.13 18.32 -3.40
CA GLY A 39 -7.00 18.30 -4.33
C GLY A 39 -5.99 17.19 -4.05
N LEU A 40 -6.31 16.23 -3.18
CA LEU A 40 -5.42 15.19 -2.65
C LEU A 40 -4.16 15.77 -1.99
N ARG A 41 -4.26 16.96 -1.38
CA ARG A 41 -3.16 17.50 -0.55
C ARG A 41 -3.29 16.95 0.86
N CYS A 42 -2.19 16.43 1.38
CA CYS A 42 -2.15 15.83 2.71
C CYS A 42 -1.51 16.77 3.72
N LYS A 43 -2.04 16.83 4.93
CA LYS A 43 -1.44 17.53 6.07
C LYS A 43 -1.48 16.64 7.31
N ILE A 44 -0.36 16.52 7.98
CA ILE A 44 -0.25 15.84 9.26
C ILE A 44 -0.81 16.78 10.33
N CYS A 45 -1.64 16.25 11.22
CA CYS A 45 -2.25 16.99 12.31
C CYS A 45 -2.14 16.24 13.65
N ASP A 46 -2.67 16.86 14.71
CA ASP A 46 -2.68 16.33 16.07
C ASP A 46 -1.29 16.11 16.69
N PHE A 47 -0.60 17.23 16.90
CA PHE A 47 0.72 17.27 17.53
C PHE A 47 0.66 17.27 19.07
N GLY A 48 -0.48 16.89 19.68
CA GLY A 48 -0.66 16.95 21.14
C GLY A 48 0.36 16.11 21.90
N LEU A 49 0.78 15.01 21.28
CA LEU A 49 1.81 14.09 21.78
C LEU A 49 3.20 14.35 21.21
N SER A 50 3.33 15.27 20.25
CA SER A 50 4.60 15.49 19.57
C SER A 50 5.61 16.23 20.42
N ARG A 51 6.86 15.78 20.38
CA ARG A 51 7.91 16.31 21.26
C ARG A 51 9.27 16.29 20.57
N SER A 52 10.12 17.23 20.95
CA SER A 52 11.55 17.14 20.67
C SER A 52 12.12 15.88 21.33
N GLN A 53 12.91 15.11 20.58
CA GLN A 53 13.61 13.94 21.10
C GLN A 53 14.46 14.31 22.34
N GLY A 54 14.40 13.48 23.39
CA GLY A 54 15.12 13.71 24.65
C GLY A 54 14.40 14.59 25.68
N SER A 55 13.17 15.04 25.41
CA SER A 55 12.37 15.79 26.40
C SER A 55 11.78 14.86 27.49
N SER A 56 12.02 15.20 28.76
CA SER A 56 11.81 14.33 29.94
C SER A 56 10.37 14.25 30.48
N MET A 57 9.35 14.59 29.69
CA MET A 57 7.95 14.58 30.17
C MET A 57 7.22 13.29 29.77
N THR A 58 6.33 12.84 30.66
CA THR A 58 5.51 11.61 30.62
C THR A 58 5.32 10.95 29.26
N ASN A 59 5.62 9.64 29.19
CA ASN A 59 5.35 8.76 28.05
C ASN A 59 3.83 8.52 27.88
N THR A 60 3.10 9.58 27.54
CA THR A 60 1.72 9.44 27.08
C THR A 60 1.74 8.67 25.77
N LEU A 61 1.07 7.52 25.77
CA LEU A 61 0.92 6.68 24.59
C LEU A 61 -0.05 7.35 23.62
N GLY A 62 0.27 7.26 22.33
CA GLY A 62 -0.69 7.49 21.27
C GLY A 62 -1.65 6.31 21.14
N THR A 63 -2.22 6.15 19.96
CA THR A 63 -3.17 5.10 19.65
C THR A 63 -2.43 3.77 19.54
N VAL A 64 -2.80 2.80 20.39
CA VAL A 64 -2.05 1.55 20.59
C VAL A 64 -1.80 0.80 19.29
N GLN A 65 -2.78 0.73 18.39
CA GLN A 65 -2.73 -0.08 17.18
C GLN A 65 -1.68 0.39 16.15
N TRP A 66 -1.26 1.66 16.20
CA TRP A 66 -0.18 2.20 15.35
C TRP A 66 1.15 2.33 16.11
N SER A 67 1.15 2.15 17.43
CA SER A 67 2.32 2.39 18.27
C SER A 67 3.38 1.31 18.10
N SER A 68 4.65 1.72 18.08
CA SER A 68 5.78 0.80 18.00
C SER A 68 5.98 -0.01 19.29
N PRO A 69 6.68 -1.17 19.23
CA PRO A 69 6.96 -1.98 20.41
C PRO A 69 7.63 -1.18 21.53
N GLU A 70 8.64 -0.38 21.21
CA GLU A 70 9.37 0.42 22.21
C GLU A 70 8.50 1.53 22.81
N MET A 71 7.56 2.12 22.06
CA MET A 71 6.57 3.05 22.62
C MET A 71 5.67 2.34 23.62
N LEU A 72 5.13 1.17 23.25
CA LEU A 72 4.24 0.37 24.11
C LEU A 72 4.93 -0.13 25.37
N ARG A 73 6.25 -0.40 25.30
CA ARG A 73 7.10 -0.76 26.44
C ARG A 73 7.55 0.45 27.27
N GLN A 74 7.19 1.67 26.86
CA GLN A 74 7.63 2.93 27.46
C GLN A 74 9.16 3.10 27.50
N GLU A 75 9.83 2.58 26.48
CA GLU A 75 11.28 2.68 26.28
C GLU A 75 11.63 4.00 25.54
N ASP A 76 12.92 4.16 25.19
CA ASP A 76 13.41 5.32 24.47
C ASP A 76 12.80 5.42 23.07
N VAL A 77 12.01 6.47 22.86
CA VAL A 77 11.35 6.75 21.58
C VAL A 77 12.29 7.54 20.69
N THR A 78 12.39 7.13 19.43
CA THR A 78 13.26 7.73 18.42
C THR A 78 12.45 8.07 17.15
N PRO A 79 13.03 8.76 16.15
CA PRO A 79 12.40 8.91 14.83
C PRO A 79 11.89 7.59 14.24
N ALA A 80 12.56 6.47 14.51
CA ALA A 80 12.18 5.15 14.04
C ALA A 80 10.83 4.65 14.62
N SER A 81 10.34 5.22 15.71
CA SER A 81 9.03 4.90 16.28
C SER A 81 7.88 5.44 15.41
N ASP A 82 8.05 6.63 14.82
CA ASP A 82 7.09 7.15 13.85
C ASP A 82 7.15 6.37 12.52
N VAL A 83 8.32 5.83 12.16
CA VAL A 83 8.48 4.97 10.97
C VAL A 83 7.66 3.68 11.10
N TYR A 84 7.65 3.07 12.29
CA TYR A 84 6.78 1.92 12.57
C TYR A 84 5.31 2.27 12.33
N SER A 85 4.88 3.40 12.89
CA SER A 85 3.52 3.91 12.74
C SER A 85 3.15 4.15 11.27
N PHE A 86 4.11 4.62 10.47
CA PHE A 86 3.96 4.76 9.01
C PHE A 86 3.82 3.41 8.30
N GLY A 87 4.52 2.36 8.74
CA GLY A 87 4.33 0.98 8.27
C GLY A 87 2.89 0.50 8.46
N VAL A 88 2.31 0.73 9.64
CA VAL A 88 0.90 0.43 9.94
C VAL A 88 -0.05 1.25 9.06
N LEU A 89 0.27 2.52 8.81
CA LEU A 89 -0.51 3.39 7.91
C LEU A 89 -0.50 2.87 6.45
N ILE A 90 0.63 2.37 5.95
CA ILE A 90 0.68 1.73 4.61
C ILE A 90 -0.27 0.53 4.58
N TRP A 91 -0.24 -0.33 5.61
CA TRP A 91 -1.12 -1.49 5.70
C TRP A 91 -2.61 -1.09 5.66
N GLU A 92 -2.97 -0.06 6.42
CA GLU A 92 -4.33 0.48 6.46
C GLU A 92 -4.77 1.02 5.09
N LEU A 93 -3.90 1.73 4.38
CA LEU A 93 -4.17 2.22 3.02
C LEU A 93 -4.32 1.10 1.99
N LEU A 94 -3.64 -0.03 2.17
CA LEU A 94 -3.76 -1.17 1.26
C LEU A 94 -5.04 -1.98 1.51
N THR A 95 -5.36 -2.20 2.78
CA THR A 95 -6.45 -3.09 3.19
C THR A 95 -7.80 -2.38 3.37
N HIS A 96 -7.77 -1.06 3.59
CA HIS A 96 -8.92 -0.26 4.03
C HIS A 96 -9.57 -0.80 5.32
N ARG A 97 -8.78 -1.40 6.20
CA ARG A 97 -9.23 -1.96 7.49
C ARG A 97 -8.60 -1.23 8.66
N VAL A 98 -9.28 -1.27 9.79
CA VAL A 98 -8.70 -0.82 11.06
C VAL A 98 -7.66 -1.85 11.51
N PRO A 99 -6.43 -1.44 11.87
CA PRO A 99 -5.40 -2.37 12.34
C PRO A 99 -5.86 -3.10 13.61
N TYR A 100 -5.72 -4.44 13.62
CA TYR A 100 -6.08 -5.30 14.75
C TYR A 100 -7.55 -5.15 15.22
N ASP A 101 -8.49 -4.94 14.31
CA ASP A 101 -9.92 -4.72 14.58
C ASP A 101 -10.61 -5.85 15.36
N GLU A 102 -10.06 -7.06 15.31
CA GLU A 102 -10.55 -8.23 16.06
C GLU A 102 -10.03 -8.31 17.52
N MET A 103 -9.20 -7.35 17.96
CA MET A 103 -8.54 -7.37 19.26
C MET A 103 -8.82 -6.09 20.07
N ASN A 104 -8.96 -6.22 21.38
CA ASN A 104 -8.99 -5.05 22.26
C ASN A 104 -7.58 -4.44 22.39
N SER A 105 -7.51 -3.14 22.69
CA SER A 105 -6.25 -2.38 22.74
C SER A 105 -5.23 -2.96 23.72
N LEU A 106 -5.65 -3.46 24.89
CA LEU A 106 -4.71 -4.05 25.85
C LEU A 106 -4.03 -5.30 25.27
N ASN A 107 -4.79 -6.16 24.59
CA ASN A 107 -4.22 -7.35 23.96
C ASN A 107 -3.27 -6.97 22.81
N VAL A 108 -3.64 -5.99 21.98
CA VAL A 108 -2.74 -5.48 20.93
C VAL A 108 -1.43 -4.97 21.53
N ALA A 109 -1.51 -4.16 22.60
CA ALA A 109 -0.34 -3.63 23.27
C ALA A 109 0.61 -4.75 23.71
N VAL A 110 0.09 -5.78 24.41
CA VAL A 110 0.91 -6.90 24.91
C VAL A 110 1.51 -7.71 23.77
N GLN A 111 0.72 -8.04 22.74
CA GLN A 111 1.15 -8.90 21.65
C GLN A 111 2.20 -8.25 20.75
N VAL A 112 2.03 -6.95 20.45
CA VAL A 112 3.00 -6.19 19.66
C VAL A 112 4.27 -5.94 20.48
N ALA A 113 4.15 -5.55 21.75
CA ALA A 113 5.28 -5.18 22.59
C ALA A 113 6.20 -6.35 22.97
N TYR A 114 5.62 -7.54 23.22
CA TYR A 114 6.36 -8.65 23.85
C TYR A 114 6.31 -9.97 23.08
N HIS A 115 5.41 -10.12 22.11
CA HIS A 115 5.24 -11.37 21.35
C HIS A 115 5.56 -11.24 19.86
N GLY A 116 6.04 -10.08 19.42
CA GLY A 116 6.46 -9.84 18.04
C GLY A 116 5.30 -9.89 17.03
N MET A 117 4.05 -9.72 17.49
CA MET A 117 2.89 -9.71 16.59
C MET A 117 3.00 -8.54 15.60
N ARG A 118 2.63 -8.81 14.34
CA ARG A 118 2.52 -7.83 13.24
C ARG A 118 1.22 -8.08 12.47
N LEU A 119 0.77 -7.09 11.70
CA LEU A 119 -0.44 -7.26 10.87
C LEU A 119 -0.17 -8.30 9.76
N PRO A 120 -1.19 -9.08 9.37
CA PRO A 120 -1.04 -10.01 8.26
C PRO A 120 -0.87 -9.25 6.94
N ILE A 121 0.08 -9.69 6.10
CA ILE A 121 0.24 -9.14 4.76
C ILE A 121 -0.99 -9.52 3.91
N PRO A 122 -1.68 -8.56 3.26
CA PRO A 122 -2.90 -8.86 2.52
C PRO A 122 -2.62 -9.75 1.30
N PRO A 123 -3.58 -10.63 0.92
CA PRO A 123 -3.46 -11.42 -0.29
C PRO A 123 -3.40 -10.48 -1.50
N ASN A 124 -2.41 -10.69 -2.37
CA ASN A 124 -2.07 -9.81 -3.50
C ASN A 124 -1.47 -8.45 -3.10
N CYS A 125 -0.77 -8.36 -1.96
CA CYS A 125 0.07 -7.20 -1.69
C CYS A 125 1.19 -7.09 -2.74
N PRO A 126 1.36 -5.94 -3.41
CA PRO A 126 2.52 -5.70 -4.28
C PRO A 126 3.81 -5.92 -3.50
N SER A 127 4.79 -6.61 -4.10
CA SER A 127 6.03 -7.01 -3.41
C SER A 127 6.81 -5.83 -2.84
N LYS A 128 6.77 -4.67 -3.51
CA LYS A 128 7.43 -3.45 -3.04
C LYS A 128 6.74 -2.80 -1.86
N ALA A 129 5.41 -2.89 -1.78
CA ALA A 129 4.67 -2.41 -0.63
C ALA A 129 4.88 -3.34 0.58
N ASP A 130 4.91 -4.65 0.34
CA ASP A 130 5.23 -5.67 1.34
C ASP A 130 6.63 -5.47 1.94
N GLU A 131 7.66 -5.39 1.09
CA GLU A 131 9.05 -5.14 1.48
C GLU A 131 9.21 -3.84 2.28
N LEU A 132 8.51 -2.77 1.89
CA LEU A 132 8.55 -1.48 2.60
C LEU A 132 7.86 -1.57 3.96
N MET A 133 6.64 -2.13 4.02
CA MET A 133 5.92 -2.33 5.29
C MET A 133 6.74 -3.14 6.27
N GLN A 134 7.34 -4.24 5.79
CA GLN A 134 8.15 -5.13 6.62
C GLN A 134 9.37 -4.44 7.22
N ARG A 135 10.07 -3.62 6.44
CA ARG A 135 11.19 -2.83 6.97
C ARG A 135 10.75 -1.73 7.93
N CYS A 136 9.59 -1.12 7.69
CA CYS A 136 9.07 -0.07 8.58
C CYS A 136 8.73 -0.60 9.98
N TRP A 137 8.25 -1.84 10.11
CA TRP A 137 7.84 -2.41 11.39
C TRP A 137 8.81 -3.45 11.98
N GLU A 138 10.09 -3.40 11.60
CA GLU A 138 11.16 -4.19 12.21
C GLU A 138 11.15 -4.05 13.73
N GLU A 139 11.44 -5.14 14.45
CA GLU A 139 11.50 -5.13 15.92
C GLU A 139 12.59 -4.19 16.42
N ASP A 140 13.78 -4.28 15.82
CA ASP A 140 14.90 -3.39 16.11
C ASP A 140 14.69 -2.03 15.42
N PRO A 141 14.50 -0.92 16.19
CA PRO A 141 14.29 0.40 15.62
C PRO A 141 15.44 0.85 14.72
N ALA A 142 16.67 0.39 14.95
CA ALA A 142 17.84 0.77 14.15
C ALA A 142 17.83 0.16 12.74
N LYS A 143 17.03 -0.88 12.50
CA LYS A 143 16.86 -1.50 11.16
C LYS A 143 15.78 -0.82 10.32
N ARG A 144 14.96 0.03 10.93
CA ARG A 144 13.90 0.75 10.22
C ARG A 144 14.53 1.85 9.36
N PRO A 145 14.06 2.04 8.11
CA PRO A 145 14.56 3.11 7.25
C PRO A 145 14.17 4.48 7.81
N SER A 146 14.95 5.52 7.53
CA SER A 146 14.51 6.89 7.82
C SER A 146 13.40 7.32 6.86
N PHE A 147 12.61 8.34 7.21
CA PHE A 147 11.65 8.90 6.25
C PHE A 147 12.33 9.46 4.99
N SER A 148 13.59 9.90 5.07
CA SER A 148 14.37 10.28 3.88
C SER A 148 14.60 9.09 2.96
N ASP A 149 15.04 7.95 3.51
CA ASP A 149 15.26 6.72 2.73
C ASP A 149 13.94 6.22 2.10
N ILE A 150 12.83 6.33 2.84
CA ILE A 150 11.50 5.96 2.33
C ILE A 150 11.09 6.90 1.18
N LEU A 151 11.32 8.21 1.27
CA LEU A 151 11.00 9.14 0.19
C LEU A 151 11.73 8.77 -1.11
N ASP A 152 13.02 8.48 -1.02
CA ASP A 152 13.82 8.08 -2.19
C ASP A 152 13.24 6.81 -2.83
N GLN A 153 12.82 5.85 -2.01
CA GLN A 153 12.15 4.63 -2.49
C GLN A 153 10.78 4.91 -3.13
N LEU A 154 9.94 5.75 -2.52
CA LEU A 154 8.64 6.13 -3.07
C LEU A 154 8.78 6.84 -4.42
N GLN A 155 9.82 7.65 -4.62
CA GLN A 155 10.10 8.31 -5.89
C GLN A 155 10.48 7.30 -6.99
N LEU A 156 11.35 6.33 -6.68
CA LEU A 156 11.68 5.25 -7.61
C LEU A 156 10.44 4.45 -8.00
N PHE A 157 9.55 4.18 -7.05
CA PHE A 157 8.32 3.45 -7.33
C PHE A 157 7.31 4.24 -8.15
N GLN A 158 7.24 5.57 -7.99
CA GLN A 158 6.42 6.44 -8.86
C GLN A 158 6.95 6.45 -10.29
N ALA A 159 8.27 6.51 -10.47
CA ALA A 159 8.90 6.51 -11.78
C ALA A 159 8.67 5.21 -12.56
N CYS A 160 8.51 4.08 -11.86
CA CYS A 160 8.35 2.76 -12.45
C CYS A 160 6.92 2.17 -12.35
N ASP A 161 5.95 2.88 -11.75
CA ASP A 161 4.59 2.41 -11.42
C ASP A 161 4.56 1.07 -10.62
N LEU A 162 5.54 0.85 -9.74
CA LEU A 162 5.80 -0.46 -9.12
C LEU A 162 5.13 -0.71 -7.77
N LEU A 163 4.62 0.33 -7.10
CA LEU A 163 4.13 0.18 -5.73
C LEU A 163 2.76 -0.47 -5.62
N LEU A 164 1.96 -0.39 -6.68
CA LEU A 164 0.56 -0.83 -6.68
C LEU A 164 0.28 -1.85 -7.80
N THR A 165 1.29 -2.24 -8.57
CA THR A 165 1.16 -3.22 -9.63
C THR A 165 1.34 -4.62 -9.06
N ASN A 166 0.33 -5.46 -9.24
CA ASN A 166 0.46 -6.89 -8.98
C ASN A 166 1.32 -7.48 -10.09
N SER A 167 2.48 -8.03 -9.72
CA SER A 167 3.42 -8.73 -10.63
C SER A 167 2.80 -9.93 -11.37
N SER A 168 1.53 -10.24 -11.14
CA SER A 168 0.73 -11.25 -11.81
C SER A 168 0.17 -10.83 -13.19
N GLN A 169 0.14 -9.54 -13.55
CA GLN A 169 -0.42 -9.08 -14.84
C GLN A 169 0.61 -8.94 -15.98
N GLU A 170 1.91 -9.07 -15.71
CA GLU A 170 2.94 -8.99 -16.77
C GLU A 170 3.18 -10.33 -17.49
N ARG A 171 2.82 -11.47 -16.89
CA ARG A 171 3.01 -12.79 -17.52
C ARG A 171 1.99 -13.12 -18.60
N GLU A 172 0.82 -12.46 -18.61
CA GLU A 172 -0.23 -12.73 -19.62
C GLU A 172 -0.12 -11.84 -20.87
N LYS A 173 0.57 -10.69 -20.80
CA LYS A 173 0.79 -9.82 -21.98
C LYS A 173 1.82 -10.36 -22.97
N SER A 174 2.75 -11.21 -22.55
CA SER A 174 3.78 -11.77 -23.46
C SER A 174 3.28 -12.93 -24.32
N THR A 175 2.14 -13.55 -23.98
CA THR A 175 1.62 -14.73 -24.72
C THR A 175 0.61 -14.34 -25.80
N ILE A 176 -0.06 -13.19 -25.68
CA ILE A 176 -1.11 -12.76 -26.63
C ILE A 176 -0.51 -12.12 -27.90
N ASP A 177 0.64 -11.45 -27.82
CA ASP A 177 1.27 -10.80 -29.00
C ASP A 177 1.93 -11.78 -29.98
N SER A 178 2.23 -13.01 -29.56
CA SER A 178 2.86 -14.02 -30.43
C SER A 178 1.88 -14.67 -31.42
N ASN A 179 0.58 -14.67 -31.12
CA ASN A 179 -0.43 -15.39 -31.90
C ASN A 179 -1.18 -14.53 -32.91
N ARG A 180 -1.00 -13.20 -32.90
CA ARG A 180 -1.71 -12.30 -33.83
C ARG A 180 -0.97 -12.04 -35.15
N SER A 181 0.29 -12.46 -35.25
CA SER A 181 1.17 -12.13 -36.38
C SER A 181 1.28 -13.24 -37.45
N ARG A 182 0.47 -14.31 -37.37
CA ARG A 182 0.57 -15.45 -38.31
C ARG A 182 -0.57 -15.66 -39.30
N GLU A 183 -1.60 -14.82 -39.31
CA GLU A 183 -2.69 -14.97 -40.30
C GLU A 183 -2.89 -13.71 -41.14
N ILE A 184 -1.96 -13.45 -42.06
CA ILE A 184 -2.26 -12.80 -43.33
C ILE A 184 -1.31 -13.40 -44.38
N LEU A 185 -1.85 -14.10 -45.40
CA LEU A 185 -1.69 -13.81 -46.85
C LEU A 185 -1.89 -15.08 -47.72
N ILE A 186 -3.06 -15.26 -48.34
CA ILE A 186 -3.17 -15.71 -49.74
C ILE A 186 -4.29 -14.90 -50.43
N GLN A 187 -3.90 -14.24 -51.53
CA GLN A 187 -4.65 -13.30 -52.39
C GLN A 187 -5.57 -14.05 -53.41
N SER A 188 -6.86 -13.70 -53.57
CA SER A 188 -7.49 -12.84 -54.62
C SER A 188 -7.99 -13.61 -55.91
N PRO A 189 -8.78 -13.05 -56.88
CA PRO A 189 -10.26 -13.01 -56.90
C PRO A 189 -10.98 -13.53 -58.21
N MET A 190 -12.32 -13.49 -58.22
CA MET A 190 -13.32 -13.48 -59.34
C MET A 190 -13.65 -14.76 -60.17
N GLN A 191 -14.93 -15.21 -60.13
CA GLN A 191 -15.92 -15.16 -61.24
C GLN A 191 -17.30 -15.78 -60.88
N ALA A 192 -18.37 -15.18 -61.43
CA ALA A 192 -19.79 -15.58 -61.39
C ALA A 192 -20.07 -16.82 -62.30
N ALA A 193 -21.20 -17.54 -62.36
CA ALA A 193 -22.64 -17.29 -62.14
C ALA A 193 -23.42 -18.66 -62.07
N PRO A 194 -24.77 -18.80 -62.22
CA PRO A 194 -25.64 -19.65 -61.36
C PRO A 194 -26.36 -20.83 -62.07
N ALA A 195 -27.12 -21.66 -61.32
CA ALA A 195 -28.48 -22.19 -61.63
C ALA A 195 -28.82 -23.54 -60.95
N GLY A 196 -30.11 -23.75 -60.62
CA GLY A 196 -30.72 -25.02 -60.21
C GLY A 196 -31.40 -24.91 -58.83
N LEU A 197 -32.63 -24.41 -58.67
CA LEU A 197 -33.93 -25.11 -58.87
C LEU A 197 -33.92 -26.55 -58.34
N ASP A 198 -34.49 -26.75 -57.14
CA ASP A 198 -35.47 -27.83 -56.96
C ASP A 198 -36.50 -27.48 -55.88
N VAL A 199 -37.73 -27.91 -56.15
CA VAL A 199 -38.98 -27.57 -55.49
C VAL A 199 -39.40 -28.84 -54.74
N GLY A 200 -39.60 -28.77 -53.43
CA GLY A 200 -39.95 -29.93 -52.60
C GLY A 200 -41.12 -29.62 -51.69
N GLU A 201 -42.28 -30.14 -52.06
CA GLU A 201 -43.63 -29.86 -51.56
C GLU A 201 -43.90 -30.08 -50.06
N MET A 202 -44.96 -29.37 -49.66
CA MET A 202 -45.76 -29.51 -48.45
C MET A 202 -46.29 -30.94 -48.22
N SER A 203 -46.38 -31.37 -46.96
CA SER A 203 -47.65 -31.85 -46.37
C SER A 203 -47.50 -32.17 -44.88
N SER A 204 -48.36 -31.55 -44.07
CA SER A 204 -48.73 -31.95 -42.70
C SER A 204 -49.85 -33.03 -42.77
N PRO A 205 -50.64 -33.37 -41.72
CA PRO A 205 -50.49 -33.21 -40.27
C PRO A 205 -50.95 -34.46 -39.46
N VAL A 206 -50.98 -34.29 -38.13
CA VAL A 206 -51.81 -34.97 -37.09
C VAL A 206 -51.44 -36.39 -36.64
N GLY A 207 -51.14 -36.46 -35.34
CA GLY A 207 -51.14 -37.65 -34.49
C GLY A 207 -50.89 -37.23 -33.06
#